data_AF-A0A1B6IGG6-F1
#
_entry.id   AF-A0A1B6IGG6-F1
#
_cell.length_a   1.000
_cell.length_b   1.000
_cell.length_c   1.000
_cell.angle_alpha   90.00
_cell.angle_beta   90.00
_cell.angle_gamma   90.00
#
_symmetry.space_group_name_H-M   'P 1'
#
loop_
_entity.id
_entity.type
_entity.pdbx_description
1 polymer ?
#
loop_
_entity_poly.entity_id
_entity_poly.type
_entity_poly.pdbx_seq_one_letter_code
_entity_poly.pdbx_strand_id
1 'polypeptide(L)'
;CSPVVALHWDETIGNLVHILLVDGTYLAHQWVWTVDHSAGISPDDLGVVAVIDGCDLKLSAFKRSVIPPPMCEATVTLPSPALQVMFSPHVDNSSSESSPNDLCVYLSNGNLSF
;
A
#
# COMPACT_ATOMS: atom_id res chain seq x y z
N CYS A 1 -17.66 17.74 7.27
CA CYS A 1 -16.63 17.46 8.28
C CYS A 1 -16.40 18.68 9.14
N SER A 2 -16.39 18.51 10.46
CA SER A 2 -15.99 19.57 11.39
C SER A 2 -14.49 19.86 11.24
N PRO A 3 -14.03 21.13 11.32
CA PRO A 3 -12.61 21.46 11.18
C PRO A 3 -11.75 20.89 12.31
N VAL A 4 -10.47 20.67 12.03
CA VAL A 4 -9.47 20.26 13.03
C VAL A 4 -9.04 21.48 13.85
N VAL A 5 -9.07 21.35 15.18
CA VAL A 5 -8.57 22.35 16.14
C VAL A 5 -7.16 22.02 16.59
N ALA A 6 -6.91 20.74 16.90
CA ALA A 6 -5.61 20.27 17.36
C ALA A 6 -5.26 18.92 16.74
N LEU A 7 -3.99 18.74 16.43
CA LEU A 7 -3.40 17.50 15.95
C LEU A 7 -2.09 17.28 16.70
N HIS A 8 -1.94 16.12 17.35
CA HIS A 8 -0.75 15.80 18.13
C HIS A 8 -0.38 14.33 17.98
N TRP A 9 0.90 14.02 17.75
CA TRP A 9 1.41 12.65 17.79
C TRP A 9 1.52 12.19 19.24
N ASP A 10 1.17 10.94 19.52
CA ASP A 10 1.38 10.35 20.84
C ASP A 10 2.89 10.24 21.14
N GLU A 11 3.32 10.65 22.33
CA GLU A 11 4.72 10.63 22.75
C GLU A 11 5.18 9.23 23.19
N THR A 12 4.24 8.32 23.44
CA THR A 12 4.47 6.98 24.01
C THR A 12 4.09 5.86 23.06
N ILE A 13 3.00 6.02 22.31
CA ILE A 13 2.48 5.03 21.36
C ILE A 13 2.94 5.41 19.95
N GLY A 14 3.85 4.60 19.40
CA GLY A 14 4.35 4.80 18.04
C GLY A 14 3.21 4.85 17.01
N ASN A 15 3.33 5.77 16.07
CA ASN A 15 2.40 5.98 14.96
C ASN A 15 0.95 6.23 15.38
N LEU A 16 0.69 6.77 16.57
CA LEU A 16 -0.65 7.20 16.96
C LEU A 16 -0.75 8.72 16.84
N VAL A 17 -1.79 9.23 16.18
CA VAL A 17 -2.14 10.66 16.22
C VAL A 17 -3.49 10.87 16.90
N HIS A 18 -3.53 11.93 17.68
CA HIS A 18 -4.72 12.48 18.31
C HIS A 18 -5.23 13.66 17.49
N ILE A 19 -6.53 13.68 17.20
CA ILE A 19 -7.20 14.74 16.45
C ILE A 19 -8.39 15.24 17.26
N LEU A 20 -8.44 16.55 17.54
CA LEU A 20 -9.58 17.22 18.16
C LEU A 20 -10.28 18.11 17.13
N LEU A 21 -11.59 17.92 16.98
CA LEU A 21 -12.42 18.73 16.08
C LEU A 21 -13.10 19.89 16.83
N VAL A 22 -13.57 20.90 16.08
CA VAL A 22 -14.25 22.09 16.64
C VAL A 22 -15.51 21.73 17.42
N ASP A 23 -16.18 20.65 17.05
CA ASP A 23 -17.40 20.18 17.72
C ASP A 23 -17.13 19.38 19.01
N GLY A 24 -15.86 19.27 19.41
CA GLY A 24 -15.44 18.51 20.59
C GLY A 24 -15.20 17.02 20.31
N THR A 25 -15.39 16.54 19.07
CA THR A 25 -15.10 15.15 18.71
C THR A 25 -13.60 14.89 18.80
N TYR A 26 -13.25 13.81 19.49
CA TYR A 26 -11.90 13.31 19.62
C TYR A 26 -11.70 12.03 18.82
N LEU A 27 -10.65 11.98 18.00
CA LEU A 27 -10.27 10.83 17.20
C LEU A 27 -8.84 10.42 17.53
N ALA A 28 -8.60 9.12 17.59
CA ALA A 28 -7.28 8.52 17.78
C ALA A 28 -7.02 7.56 16.61
N HIS A 29 -6.04 7.88 15.76
CA HIS A 29 -5.72 7.09 14.56
C HIS A 29 -4.31 6.52 14.70
N GLN A 30 -4.21 5.19 14.72
CA GLN A 30 -2.95 4.47 14.81
C GLN A 30 -2.61 3.81 13.47
N TRP A 31 -1.38 3.97 13.01
CA TRP A 31 -0.88 3.33 11.79
C TRP A 31 0.11 2.20 12.10
N VAL A 32 0.13 1.22 11.21
CA VAL A 32 1.12 0.14 11.21
C VAL A 32 1.86 0.14 9.87
N TRP A 33 3.11 -0.29 9.89
CA TRP A 33 3.86 -0.56 8.68
C TRP A 33 3.42 -1.91 8.10
N THR A 34 3.21 -1.94 6.80
CA THR A 34 2.97 -3.17 6.04
C THR A 34 3.91 -3.21 4.84
N VAL A 35 4.23 -4.41 4.39
CA VAL A 35 4.96 -4.65 3.13
C VAL A 35 4.06 -5.52 2.27
N ASP A 36 3.51 -4.93 1.24
CA ASP A 36 2.65 -5.64 0.29
C ASP A 36 3.51 -6.22 -0.83
N HIS A 37 3.42 -7.54 -1.00
CA HIS A 37 4.20 -8.28 -1.99
C HIS A 37 3.44 -9.50 -2.52
N SER A 38 3.78 -9.96 -3.73
CA SER A 38 3.32 -11.25 -4.25
C SER A 38 3.83 -12.40 -3.37
N ALA A 39 3.14 -13.54 -3.36
CA ALA A 39 3.42 -14.63 -2.40
C ALA A 39 4.88 -15.14 -2.42
N GLY A 40 5.57 -15.01 -3.55
CA GLY A 40 6.92 -15.47 -3.76
C GLY A 40 7.07 -16.98 -3.83
N ILE A 41 5.98 -17.75 -3.99
CA ILE A 41 5.98 -19.22 -3.83
C ILE A 41 6.32 -19.93 -5.15
N SER A 42 5.59 -19.62 -6.22
CA SER A 42 5.76 -20.35 -7.49
C SER A 42 6.98 -19.86 -8.28
N PRO A 43 7.48 -20.67 -9.26
CA PRO A 43 8.54 -20.23 -10.17
C PRO A 43 8.17 -18.98 -10.99
N ASP A 44 6.87 -18.82 -11.31
CA ASP A 44 6.34 -17.70 -12.10
C ASP A 44 6.04 -16.46 -11.24
N ASP A 45 6.04 -16.60 -9.91
CA ASP A 45 5.92 -15.49 -8.97
C ASP A 45 7.29 -14.83 -8.78
N LEU A 46 7.41 -13.56 -9.17
CA LEU A 46 8.67 -12.83 -9.18
C LEU A 46 9.03 -12.19 -7.82
N GLY A 47 8.21 -12.38 -6.78
CA GLY A 47 8.39 -11.72 -5.49
C GLY A 47 8.35 -10.20 -5.65
N VAL A 48 7.32 -9.70 -6.32
CA VAL A 48 7.12 -8.27 -6.59
C VAL A 48 6.72 -7.59 -5.29
N VAL A 49 7.46 -6.56 -4.91
CA VAL A 49 7.11 -5.65 -3.80
C VAL A 49 6.62 -4.34 -4.40
N ALA A 50 5.53 -3.80 -3.85
CA ALA A 50 4.98 -2.52 -4.24
C ALA A 50 5.22 -1.47 -3.14
N VAL A 51 5.63 -0.26 -3.55
CA VAL A 51 5.81 0.89 -2.66
C VAL A 51 4.95 2.04 -3.17
N ILE A 52 4.10 2.57 -2.30
CA ILE A 52 3.24 3.73 -2.58
C ILE A 52 4.06 5.02 -2.43
N ASP A 53 4.13 5.83 -3.49
CA ASP A 53 4.73 7.16 -3.49
C ASP A 53 3.74 8.18 -4.10
N GLY A 54 2.70 8.51 -3.32
CA GLY A 54 1.61 9.36 -3.78
C GLY A 54 0.87 8.73 -4.97
N CYS A 55 0.94 9.36 -6.13
CA CYS A 55 0.35 8.85 -7.37
C CYS A 55 1.25 7.83 -8.10
N ASP A 56 2.50 7.67 -7.68
CA ASP A 56 3.43 6.75 -8.33
C ASP A 56 3.54 5.45 -7.52
N LEU A 57 3.20 4.34 -8.15
CA LEU A 57 3.40 3.00 -7.59
C LEU A 57 4.73 2.43 -8.07
N LYS A 58 5.67 2.24 -7.15
CA LYS A 58 7.01 1.71 -7.45
C LYS A 58 7.03 0.20 -7.24
N LEU A 59 7.43 -0.54 -8.26
CA LEU A 59 7.46 -2.00 -8.28
C LEU A 59 8.90 -2.51 -8.34
N SER A 60 9.22 -3.54 -7.57
CA SER A 60 10.53 -4.23 -7.62
C SER A 60 10.36 -5.74 -7.53
N ALA A 61 10.78 -6.48 -8.56
CA ALA A 61 10.76 -7.93 -8.58
C ALA A 61 12.04 -8.52 -7.97
N PHE A 62 12.05 -8.80 -6.66
CA PHE A 62 13.27 -9.16 -5.95
C PHE A 62 13.85 -10.53 -6.31
N LYS A 63 13.07 -11.46 -6.87
CA LYS A 63 13.63 -12.72 -7.41
C LYS A 63 14.40 -12.50 -8.71
N ARG A 64 14.10 -11.44 -9.46
CA ARG A 64 14.77 -11.11 -10.72
C ARG A 64 15.99 -10.23 -10.51
N SER A 65 15.86 -9.20 -9.68
CA SER A 65 16.94 -8.23 -9.44
C SER A 65 16.87 -7.64 -8.04
N VAL A 66 18.03 -7.49 -7.38
CA VAL A 66 18.14 -6.83 -6.09
C VAL A 66 18.40 -5.34 -6.34
N ILE A 67 17.32 -4.56 -6.45
CA ILE A 67 17.40 -3.11 -6.62
C ILE A 67 17.37 -2.47 -5.22
N PRO A 68 18.40 -1.70 -4.82
CA PRO A 68 18.43 -1.08 -3.51
C PRO A 68 17.50 0.13 -3.45
N PRO A 69 16.85 0.41 -2.31
CA PRO A 69 16.27 1.72 -2.04
C PRO A 69 17.36 2.81 -2.19
N PRO A 70 17.06 3.97 -2.81
CA PRO A 70 15.74 4.49 -3.18
C PRO A 70 15.24 4.11 -4.60
N MET A 71 15.93 3.22 -5.33
CA MET A 71 15.59 2.84 -6.71
C MET A 71 14.47 1.79 -6.77
N CYS A 72 13.81 1.68 -7.94
CA CYS A 72 12.80 0.65 -8.24
C CYS A 72 12.96 0.15 -9.68
N GLU A 73 12.32 -0.98 -10.01
CA GLU A 73 12.38 -1.56 -11.36
C GLU A 73 11.45 -0.86 -12.35
N ALA A 74 10.22 -0.59 -11.90
CA ALA A 74 9.20 0.05 -12.70
C ALA A 74 8.38 1.01 -11.84
N THR A 75 7.81 2.02 -12.48
CA THR A 75 6.89 2.97 -11.86
C THR A 75 5.61 3.00 -12.68
N VAL A 76 4.47 2.86 -12.01
CA VAL A 76 3.13 3.00 -12.60
C VAL A 76 2.49 4.27 -12.04
N THR A 77 2.19 5.23 -12.91
CA THR A 77 1.51 6.47 -12.52
C THR A 77 0.00 6.27 -12.49
N LEU A 78 -0.61 6.57 -11.35
CA LEU A 78 -2.02 6.41 -11.03
C LEU A 78 -2.76 7.75 -11.18
N PRO A 79 -4.09 7.72 -11.45
CA PRO A 79 -4.87 8.95 -11.60
C PRO A 79 -5.12 9.70 -10.28
N SER A 80 -4.81 9.10 -9.14
CA SER A 80 -5.01 9.62 -7.80
C SER A 80 -4.06 8.91 -6.83
N PRO A 81 -3.71 9.51 -5.68
CA PRO A 81 -2.83 8.85 -4.71
C PRO A 81 -3.32 7.47 -4.29
N ALA A 82 -2.42 6.49 -4.27
CA ALA A 82 -2.72 5.16 -3.74
C ALA A 82 -2.85 5.19 -2.21
N LEU A 83 -3.79 4.42 -1.69
CA LEU A 83 -4.01 4.21 -0.26
C LEU A 83 -3.63 2.81 0.19
N GLN A 84 -3.81 1.81 -0.68
CA GLN A 84 -3.52 0.41 -0.38
C GLN A 84 -3.20 -0.35 -1.67
N VAL A 85 -2.30 -1.33 -1.57
CA VAL A 85 -1.98 -2.28 -2.64
C VAL A 85 -2.31 -3.68 -2.13
N MET A 86 -2.83 -4.53 -3.00
CA MET A 86 -3.16 -5.92 -2.69
C MET A 86 -2.66 -6.79 -3.84
N PHE A 87 -1.96 -7.88 -3.54
CA PHE A 87 -1.58 -8.86 -4.56
C PHE A 87 -2.64 -9.94 -4.68
N SER A 88 -2.77 -10.50 -5.88
CA SER A 88 -3.66 -11.63 -6.15
C SER A 88 -3.32 -12.78 -5.19
N PRO A 89 -4.33 -13.36 -4.50
CA PRO A 89 -4.08 -14.48 -3.61
C PRO A 89 -3.56 -15.66 -4.44
N HIS A 90 -2.56 -16.35 -3.90
CA HIS A 90 -2.10 -17.59 -4.50
C HIS A 90 -3.21 -18.65 -4.37
N VAL A 91 -3.73 -19.13 -5.50
CA VAL A 91 -4.70 -20.22 -5.55
C VAL A 91 -4.07 -21.38 -6.30
N ASP A 92 -3.79 -22.48 -5.62
CA ASP A 92 -3.19 -23.72 -6.18
C ASP A 92 -4.09 -24.44 -7.21
N ASN A 93 -5.24 -23.86 -7.55
CA ASN A 93 -6.18 -24.45 -8.49
C ASN A 93 -5.77 -24.09 -9.92
N SER A 94 -5.48 -25.11 -10.71
CA SER A 94 -5.05 -25.09 -12.12
C SER A 94 -6.01 -24.41 -13.11
N SER A 95 -6.99 -23.66 -12.63
CA SER A 95 -8.03 -22.97 -13.41
C SER A 95 -8.05 -21.45 -13.18
N SER A 96 -7.09 -20.88 -12.46
CA SER A 96 -7.00 -19.43 -12.29
C SER A 96 -6.15 -18.81 -13.40
N GLU A 97 -6.75 -17.93 -14.20
CA GLU A 97 -6.06 -17.16 -15.26
C GLU A 97 -5.20 -16.02 -14.69
N SER A 98 -5.28 -15.77 -13.40
CA SER A 98 -4.60 -14.66 -12.72
C SER A 98 -3.16 -15.01 -12.37
N SER A 99 -2.23 -14.13 -12.75
CA SER A 99 -0.82 -14.23 -12.37
C SER A 99 -0.68 -13.93 -10.88
N PRO A 100 0.25 -14.60 -10.15
CA PRO A 100 0.56 -14.25 -8.77
C PRO A 100 1.16 -12.84 -8.63
N ASN A 101 1.63 -12.26 -9.74
CA ASN A 101 2.15 -10.89 -9.79
C ASN A 101 1.07 -9.85 -10.11
N ASP A 102 -0.17 -10.28 -10.39
CA ASP A 102 -1.29 -9.36 -10.51
C ASP A 102 -1.53 -8.71 -9.14
N LEU A 103 -1.77 -7.41 -9.16
CA LEU A 103 -2.10 -6.62 -7.97
C LEU A 103 -3.40 -5.87 -8.22
N CYS A 104 -3.90 -5.18 -7.20
CA CYS A 104 -4.99 -4.22 -7.24
C CYS A 104 -4.65 -3.04 -6.31
N VAL A 105 -4.99 -1.82 -6.70
CA VAL A 105 -4.69 -0.61 -5.94
C VAL A 105 -5.96 0.14 -5.56
N TYR A 106 -6.16 0.42 -4.26
CA TYR A 106 -7.22 1.30 -3.80
C TYR A 106 -6.75 2.75 -3.78
N LEU A 107 -7.47 3.62 -4.49
CA LEU A 107 -7.10 5.02 -4.70
C LEU A 107 -7.87 5.96 -3.77
N SER A 108 -7.29 7.13 -3.50
CA SER A 108 -7.91 8.14 -2.62
C SER A 108 -9.20 8.77 -3.17
N ASN A 109 -9.48 8.61 -4.47
CA ASN A 109 -10.76 8.98 -5.09
C ASN A 109 -11.86 7.91 -4.92
N GLY A 110 -11.60 6.83 -4.19
CA GLY A 110 -12.53 5.74 -3.93
C GLY A 110 -12.60 4.67 -5.02
N ASN A 111 -11.80 4.78 -6.09
CA ASN A 111 -11.75 3.79 -7.16
C ASN A 111 -10.70 2.71 -6.90
N LEU A 112 -10.90 1.56 -7.53
CA LEU A 112 -9.88 0.52 -7.67
C LEU A 112 -9.14 0.69 -9.01
N SER A 113 -7.85 0.42 -8.99
CA SER A 113 -6.96 0.35 -10.14
C SER A 113 -6.29 -1.02 -10.18
N PHE A 114 -5.66 -1.32 -11.32
CA PHE A 114 -5.28 -2.64 -11.84
C PHE A 114 -4.91 -3.62 -10.75
#